data_AF-D4C8X6-F1
#
_entry.id   AF-D4C8X6-F1
#
_cell.length_a   1.000
_cell.length_b   1.000
_cell.length_c   1.000
_cell.angle_alpha   90.00
_cell.angle_beta   90.00
_cell.angle_gamma   90.00
#
_symmetry.space_group_name_H-M   'P 1'
#
loop_
_entity.id
_entity.type
_entity.pdbx_description
1 polymer ?
#
loop_
_entity_poly.entity_id
_entity_poly.type
_entity_poly.pdbx_seq_one_letter_code
_entity_poly.pdbx_strand_id
1 'polypeptide(L)' 'MRKDAKISSSTLDKLTNDENVTTDVLVRICNELNCDVSDIMEFIPDKLTEGENEDAR' A
#
# COMPACT_ATOMS: atom_id res chain seq x y z
N MET A 1 13.79 -5.58 -0.12
CA MET A 1 12.67 -4.63 -0.25
C MET A 1 13.04 -3.23 0.28
N ARG A 2 13.13 -2.97 1.59
CA ARG A 2 13.37 -1.59 2.12
C ARG A 2 14.62 -0.88 1.55
N LYS A 3 15.75 -1.58 1.53
CA LYS A 3 17.03 -1.03 1.04
C LYS A 3 16.99 -0.81 -0.48
N ASP A 4 16.36 -1.73 -1.19
CA ASP A 4 16.35 -1.77 -2.65
C ASP A 4 15.42 -0.66 -3.21
N ALA A 5 14.22 -0.52 -2.62
CA ALA A 5 13.30 0.60 -2.88
C ALA A 5 13.77 1.96 -2.32
N LYS A 6 14.95 2.01 -1.66
CA LYS A 6 15.53 3.24 -1.07
C LYS A 6 14.55 4.00 -0.15
N ILE A 7 13.83 3.28 0.71
CA ILE A 7 12.93 3.88 1.71
C ILE A 7 13.52 3.77 3.14
N SER A 8 13.20 4.72 4.01
CA SER A 8 13.70 4.73 5.40
C SER A 8 13.03 3.65 6.25
N SER A 9 13.61 3.33 7.42
CA SER A 9 12.98 2.42 8.38
C SER A 9 11.64 2.96 8.84
N SER A 10 11.61 4.25 9.18
CA SER A 10 10.37 4.95 9.57
C SER A 10 9.28 4.93 8.49
N THR A 11 9.65 4.91 7.20
CA THR A 11 8.66 4.81 6.12
C THR A 11 8.07 3.40 6.06
N LEU A 12 8.89 2.37 6.26
CA LEU A 12 8.40 1.00 6.33
C LEU A 12 7.51 0.79 7.56
N ASP A 13 7.90 1.37 8.70
CA ASP A 13 7.11 1.30 9.93
C ASP A 13 5.73 1.93 9.72
N LYS A 14 5.65 3.07 9.04
CA LYS A 14 4.37 3.71 8.68
C LYS A 14 3.47 2.83 7.82
N LEU A 15 4.03 2.23 6.76
CA LEU A 15 3.30 1.30 5.89
C LEU A 15 2.80 0.07 6.65
N THR A 16 3.50 -0.35 7.71
CA THR A 16 3.10 -1.49 8.55
C THR A 16 2.01 -1.13 9.56
N ASN A 17 1.88 0.16 9.91
CA ASN A 17 0.93 0.65 10.92
C ASN A 17 -0.21 1.48 10.29
N ASP A 18 -0.51 1.28 9.01
CA ASP A 18 -1.56 1.99 8.26
C ASP A 18 -1.46 3.53 8.35
N GLU A 19 -0.24 4.04 8.46
CA GLU A 19 0.03 5.48 8.52
C GLU A 19 0.30 6.09 7.15
N ASN A 20 0.05 7.39 7.04
CA ASN A 20 0.25 8.14 5.80
C ASN A 20 1.72 8.21 5.35
N VAL A 21 1.92 7.96 4.06
CA VAL A 21 3.17 8.18 3.32
C VAL A 21 2.96 9.15 2.15
N THR A 22 4.04 9.57 1.49
CA THR A 22 3.95 10.39 0.28
C THR A 22 3.84 9.50 -0.96
N THR A 23 3.26 10.01 -2.05
CA THR A 23 3.15 9.27 -3.32
C THR A 23 4.51 8.87 -3.89
N ASP A 24 5.57 9.66 -3.64
CA ASP A 24 6.93 9.34 -4.08
C ASP A 24 7.48 8.04 -3.43
N VAL A 25 7.04 7.71 -2.22
CA VAL A 25 7.34 6.40 -1.59
C VAL A 25 6.72 5.27 -2.40
N LEU A 26 5.46 5.42 -2.82
CA LEU A 26 4.75 4.42 -3.62
C LEU A 26 5.41 4.23 -4.99
N VAL A 27 5.82 5.32 -5.66
CA VAL A 27 6.56 5.26 -6.93
C VAL A 27 7.86 4.47 -6.80
N ARG A 28 8.61 4.70 -5.71
CA ARG A 28 9.86 3.96 -5.45
C ARG A 28 9.63 2.47 -5.24
N ILE A 29 8.55 2.09 -4.56
CA ILE A 29 8.16 0.68 -4.36
C ILE A 29 7.76 0.04 -5.70
N CYS A 30 6.90 0.71 -6.48
CA CYS A 30 6.44 0.23 -7.78
C CYS A 30 7.61 -0.01 -8.75
N ASN A 31 8.57 0.93 -8.80
CA ASN A 31 9.78 0.78 -9.62
C ASN A 31 10.66 -0.39 -9.19
N GLU A 32 10.80 -0.64 -7.88
CA GLU A 32 11.58 -1.78 -7.37
C GLU A 32 10.89 -3.13 -7.67
N LEU A 33 9.56 -3.16 -7.58
CA LEU A 33 8.77 -4.36 -7.83
C LEU A 33 8.43 -4.57 -9.32
N ASN A 34 8.74 -3.60 -10.18
CA ASN A 34 8.34 -3.56 -11.59
C ASN A 34 6.82 -3.76 -11.79
N CYS A 35 6.02 -3.04 -10.99
CA CYS A 35 4.56 -3.08 -11.05
C CYS A 35 3.97 -1.65 -11.14
N ASP A 36 2.67 -1.55 -11.42
CA ASP A 36 1.90 -0.32 -11.27
C ASP A 36 1.35 -0.21 -9.83
N VAL A 37 0.95 1.00 -9.43
CA VAL A 37 0.32 1.26 -8.13
C VAL A 37 -1.01 0.50 -8.01
N SER A 38 -1.73 0.29 -9.11
CA SER A 38 -2.97 -0.50 -9.13
C SER A 38 -2.76 -1.98 -8.85
N ASP A 39 -1.53 -2.50 -8.98
CA ASP A 39 -1.23 -3.91 -8.71
C ASP A 39 -1.08 -4.18 -7.20
N ILE A 40 -0.88 -3.14 -6.39
CA ILE A 40 -0.56 -3.25 -4.96
C ILE A 40 -1.53 -2.52 -4.03
N MET A 41 -2.34 -1.59 -4.54
CA MET A 41 -3.32 -0.86 -3.74
C MET A 41 -4.58 -0.50 -4.53
N GLU A 42 -5.69 -0.41 -3.79
CA GLU A 42 -6.99 0.03 -4.29
C GLU A 42 -7.52 1.18 -3.41
N PHE A 43 -8.23 2.12 -4.02
CA PHE A 43 -9.00 3.09 -3.27
C PHE A 43 -10.34 2.48 -2.87
N ILE A 44 -10.57 2.33 -1.56
CA ILE A 44 -11.83 1.81 -1.01
C ILE A 44 -12.68 2.98 -0.52
N PRO A 45 -13.77 3.36 -1.23
CA PRO A 45 -14.76 4.31 -0.74
C PRO A 45 -15.35 3.89 0.61
N ASP A 46 -15.56 4.86 1.51
CA ASP A 46 -16.17 4.63 2.84
C ASP A 46 -17.55 3.95 2.79
N LYS A 47 -18.23 3.98 1.63
CA LYS A 47 -19.55 3.34 1.44
C LYS A 47 -19.46 1.84 1.13
N LEU A 48 -18.27 1.31 0.85
CA LEU A 48 -18.04 -0.10 0.53
C LEU A 48 -17.50 -0.89 1.73
N THR A 49 -17.11 -0.21 2.82
CA THR A 49 -16.58 -0.86 4.03
C THR A 49 -17.66 -1.45 4.95
N GLU A 50 -18.95 -1.34 4.59
CA GLU A 50 -20.07 -1.96 5.32
C GLU A 50 -20.49 -3.35 4.77
N GLY A 51 -19.72 -3.98 3.88
CA GLY A 51 -20.26 -5.07 3.03
C GLY A 51 -19.47 -6.36 2.81
N GLU A 52 -18.35 -6.62 3.49
CA GLU A 52 -17.58 -7.88 3.28
C GLU A 52 -17.58 -8.79 4.52
N ASN A 53 -18.74 -9.38 4.78
CA ASN A 53 -18.86 -10.70 5.42
C ASN A 53 -19.64 -11.64 4.47
N GLU A 54 -19.33 -11.59 3.17
CA GLU A 54 -19.87 -12.54 2.18
C GLU A 54 -18.83 -13.63 1.87
N ASP A 55 -18.54 -14.47 2.86
CA ASP A 55 -18.01 -15.81 2.63
C ASP A 55 -18.56 -16.78 3.70
N ALA A 56 -19.83 -17.16 3.51
CA ALA A 56 -20.39 -18.43 3.99
C ALA A 56 -21.64 -18.77 3.17
N ARG A 57 -21.45 -19.15 1.90
CA ARG A 57 -22.34 -20.11 1.23
C ARG A 57 -21.98 -21.52 1.68
#